data_AF-A0A1N6W105-F1
#
_entry.id   AF-A0A1N6W105-F1
#
_cell.length_a   1.000
_cell.length_b   1.000
_cell.length_c   1.000
_cell.angle_alpha   90.00
_cell.angle_beta   90.00
_cell.angle_gamma   90.00
#
_symmetry.space_group_name_H-M   'P 1'
#
loop_
_entity.id
_entity.type
_entity.pdbx_description
1 polymer ?
#
loop_
_entity_poly.entity_id
_entity_poly.type
_entity_poly.pdbx_seq_one_letter_code
_entity_poly.pdbx_strand_id
1 'polypeptide(L)'
;MSKKSEMQRVIRAYKDETENREIEMKEVARWAAEKGWPLPIPKDPLEVLAQQFADAAREETRRDRKTGRHYRANHHYKDWRGGKQYDFWIDIDEAERGPFLKSAVTRREQMVGDGLQLTLDIMHWNSINPEKEPIDLPMDLTFDIELRLNAPDDDDEAA
;
A
#
# COMPACT_ATOMS: atom_id res chain seq x y z
N MET A 1 17.75 -18.63 8.47
CA MET A 1 17.76 -17.18 8.16
C MET A 1 16.84 -16.95 6.97
N SER A 2 16.02 -15.90 6.95
CA SER A 2 15.16 -15.60 5.80
C SER A 2 15.89 -14.74 4.77
N LYS A 3 15.53 -14.84 3.49
CA LYS A 3 16.04 -13.97 2.42
C LYS A 3 15.92 -12.47 2.77
N LYS A 4 14.83 -12.08 3.43
CA LYS A 4 14.62 -10.70 3.90
C LYS A 4 15.65 -10.28 4.95
N SER A 5 16.00 -11.17 5.89
CA SER A 5 17.02 -10.88 6.89
C SER A 5 18.41 -10.72 6.28
N GLU A 6 18.73 -11.48 5.24
CA GLU A 6 19.98 -11.33 4.48
C GLU A 6 20.01 -10.01 3.70
N MET A 7 18.91 -9.65 3.02
CA MET A 7 18.77 -8.34 2.35
C MET A 7 18.94 -7.18 3.33
N GLN A 8 18.41 -7.27 4.55
CA GLN A 8 18.63 -6.25 5.60
C GLN A 8 20.11 -6.11 5.97
N ARG A 9 20.87 -7.21 5.99
CA ARG A 9 22.33 -7.17 6.23
C ARG A 9 23.07 -6.52 5.06
N VAL A 10 22.69 -6.84 3.82
CA VAL A 10 23.24 -6.21 2.61
C VAL A 10 23.01 -4.71 2.62
N ILE A 11 21.80 -4.26 2.98
CA ILE A 11 21.47 -2.82 3.11
C ILE A 11 22.36 -2.15 4.15
N ARG A 12 22.55 -2.78 5.33
CA ARG A 12 23.43 -2.24 6.37
C ARG A 12 24.89 -2.14 5.90
N ALA A 13 25.40 -3.20 5.28
CA ALA A 13 26.74 -3.22 4.72
C ALA A 13 26.97 -2.13 3.66
N TYR A 14 25.97 -1.87 2.79
CA TYR A 14 26.04 -0.75 1.84
C TYR A 14 26.14 0.61 2.54
N LYS A 15 25.30 0.85 3.56
CA LYS A 15 25.34 2.11 4.34
C LYS A 15 26.67 2.31 5.06
N ASP A 16 27.26 1.22 5.55
CA ASP A 16 28.52 1.27 6.29
C ASP A 16 29.72 1.46 5.34
N GLU A 17 29.68 0.88 4.14
CA GLU A 17 30.76 1.02 3.13
C GLU A 17 30.74 2.37 2.41
N THR A 18 29.55 2.92 2.15
CA THR A 18 29.40 4.20 1.44
C THR A 18 29.38 5.41 2.37
N GLU A 19 29.29 5.18 3.68
CA GLU A 19 29.04 6.20 4.71
C GLU A 19 27.77 7.05 4.48
N ASN A 20 26.92 6.67 3.52
CA ASN A 20 25.68 7.35 3.22
C ASN A 20 24.50 6.69 3.97
N ARG A 21 23.74 7.50 4.71
CA ARG A 21 22.56 7.05 5.46
C ARG A 21 21.24 7.28 4.69
N GLU A 22 21.25 8.18 3.71
CA GLU A 22 20.15 8.48 2.78
C GLU A 22 20.43 7.77 1.45
N ILE A 23 19.87 6.57 1.29
CA ILE A 23 20.26 5.66 0.22
C ILE A 23 19.11 5.36 -0.74
N GLU A 24 19.42 5.20 -2.02
CA GLU A 24 18.49 4.69 -3.01
C GLU A 24 18.59 3.16 -3.10
N MET A 25 17.45 2.46 -2.99
CA MET A 25 17.44 0.98 -3.07
C MET A 25 17.95 0.44 -4.42
N LYS A 26 17.89 1.24 -5.49
CA LYS A 26 18.42 0.89 -6.81
C LYS A 26 19.95 0.82 -6.80
N GLU A 27 20.62 1.70 -6.06
CA GLU A 27 22.06 1.67 -5.89
C GLU A 27 22.50 0.49 -5.04
N VAL A 28 21.78 0.22 -3.94
CA VAL A 28 21.99 -0.97 -3.11
C VAL A 28 21.89 -2.25 -3.96
N ALA A 29 20.89 -2.35 -4.83
CA ALA A 29 20.70 -3.51 -5.69
C ALA A 29 21.86 -3.69 -6.68
N ARG A 30 22.36 -2.59 -7.29
CA ARG A 30 23.53 -2.62 -8.17
C ARG A 30 24.78 -3.08 -7.42
N TRP A 31 25.07 -2.44 -6.29
CA TRP A 31 26.21 -2.79 -5.42
C TRP A 31 26.15 -4.25 -4.95
N ALA A 32 24.98 -4.73 -4.54
CA ALA A 32 24.80 -6.11 -4.13
C ALA A 32 25.04 -7.09 -5.29
N ALA A 33 24.53 -6.78 -6.48
CA ALA A 33 24.74 -7.61 -7.68
C ALA A 33 26.23 -7.66 -8.08
N GLU A 34 26.94 -6.54 -8.02
CA GLU A 34 28.40 -6.47 -8.24
C GLU A 34 29.17 -7.34 -7.23
N LYS A 35 28.65 -7.48 -6.00
CA LYS A 35 29.19 -8.38 -4.96
C LYS A 35 28.66 -9.82 -5.03
N GLY A 36 28.00 -10.19 -6.12
CA GLY A 36 27.54 -11.57 -6.38
C GLY A 36 26.19 -11.91 -5.79
N TRP A 37 25.42 -10.94 -5.29
CA TRP A 37 24.03 -11.17 -4.89
C TRP A 37 23.19 -11.55 -6.13
N PRO A 38 22.43 -12.65 -6.09
CA PRO A 38 21.68 -13.11 -7.26
C PRO A 38 20.53 -12.15 -7.60
N LEU A 39 20.43 -11.81 -8.89
CA LEU A 39 19.28 -11.09 -9.43
C LEU A 39 18.01 -11.94 -9.31
N PRO A 40 16.82 -11.33 -9.14
CA PRO A 40 15.56 -12.06 -9.10
C PRO A 40 15.29 -12.76 -10.44
N ILE A 41 14.68 -13.94 -10.36
CA ILE A 41 14.16 -14.65 -11.55
C ILE A 41 12.92 -13.88 -12.04
N PRO A 42 12.75 -13.68 -13.36
CA PRO A 42 11.53 -13.09 -13.91
C PRO A 42 10.28 -13.84 -13.43
N LYS A 43 9.22 -13.08 -13.13
CA LYS A 43 7.93 -13.65 -12.75
C LYS A 43 7.26 -14.35 -13.94
N ASP A 44 6.37 -15.30 -13.65
CA ASP A 44 5.52 -15.91 -14.67
C ASP A 44 4.72 -14.82 -15.41
N PRO A 45 4.76 -14.77 -16.76
CA PRO A 45 3.98 -13.81 -17.54
C PRO A 45 2.48 -13.83 -17.23
N LEU A 46 1.89 -14.98 -16.89
CA LEU A 46 0.48 -15.08 -16.54
C LEU A 46 0.20 -14.43 -15.18
N GLU A 47 1.09 -14.57 -14.20
CA GLU A 47 0.98 -13.86 -12.92
C GLU A 47 1.11 -12.35 -13.11
N VAL A 48 2.01 -11.91 -14.01
CA VAL A 48 2.15 -10.50 -14.37
C VAL A 48 0.87 -9.96 -15.01
N LEU A 49 0.30 -10.68 -15.97
CA LEU A 49 -0.95 -10.28 -16.63
C LEU A 49 -2.14 -10.25 -15.64
N ALA A 50 -2.23 -11.23 -14.73
CA ALA A 50 -3.26 -11.22 -13.70
C ALA A 50 -3.12 -10.01 -12.76
N GLN A 51 -1.90 -9.60 -12.42
CA GLN A 51 -1.65 -8.38 -11.65
C GLN A 51 -2.08 -7.12 -12.42
N GLN A 52 -1.79 -7.05 -13.73
CA GLN A 52 -2.23 -5.93 -14.57
C GLN A 52 -3.75 -5.79 -14.64
N PHE A 53 -4.49 -6.90 -14.76
CA PHE A 53 -5.95 -6.86 -14.68
C PHE A 53 -6.46 -6.44 -13.30
N ALA A 54 -5.82 -6.91 -12.23
CA ALA A 54 -6.13 -6.48 -10.88
C ALA A 54 -5.89 -4.98 -10.68
N ASP A 55 -4.83 -4.42 -11.27
CA ASP A 55 -4.54 -2.99 -11.20
C ASP A 55 -5.55 -2.17 -11.99
N ALA A 56 -5.88 -2.58 -13.23
CA ALA A 56 -6.95 -1.96 -14.03
C ALA A 56 -8.30 -1.99 -13.29
N ALA A 57 -8.64 -3.09 -12.62
CA ALA A 57 -9.87 -3.20 -11.85
C ALA A 57 -9.91 -2.20 -10.66
N ARG A 58 -8.78 -1.94 -10.00
CA ARG A 58 -8.69 -0.96 -8.89
C ARG A 58 -8.91 0.49 -9.34
N GLU A 59 -8.54 0.78 -10.58
CA GLU A 59 -8.58 2.11 -11.18
C GLU A 59 -9.95 2.45 -11.78
N GLU A 60 -10.74 1.44 -12.17
CA GLU A 60 -12.09 1.68 -12.68
C GLU A 60 -12.95 2.37 -11.63
N THR A 61 -13.36 3.60 -11.95
CA THR A 61 -14.32 4.38 -11.17
C THR A 61 -15.54 4.71 -12.00
N ARG A 62 -16.68 4.85 -11.32
CA ARG A 62 -17.96 5.28 -11.88
C ARG A 62 -18.52 6.41 -11.03
N ARG A 63 -19.53 7.12 -11.54
CA ARG A 63 -20.22 8.20 -10.80
C ARG A 63 -21.57 7.71 -10.29
N ASP A 64 -21.82 7.94 -9.01
CA ASP A 64 -23.12 7.63 -8.39
C ASP A 64 -24.17 8.60 -8.93
N ARG A 65 -25.28 8.07 -9.46
CA ARG A 65 -26.30 8.89 -10.16
C ARG A 65 -27.04 9.86 -9.24
N LYS A 66 -27.03 9.62 -7.92
CA LYS A 66 -27.78 10.45 -6.96
C LYS A 66 -26.92 11.57 -6.38
N THR A 67 -25.67 11.25 -6.05
CA THR A 67 -24.75 12.16 -5.38
C THR A 67 -23.75 12.81 -6.33
N GLY A 68 -23.58 12.28 -7.55
CA GLY A 68 -22.58 12.70 -8.51
C GLY A 68 -21.15 12.21 -8.20
N ARG A 69 -20.93 11.66 -7.00
CA ARG A 69 -19.61 11.31 -6.48
C ARG A 69 -19.02 10.10 -7.19
N HIS A 70 -17.70 10.12 -7.35
CA HIS A 70 -16.95 8.96 -7.82
C HIS A 70 -16.93 7.84 -6.78
N TYR A 71 -17.06 6.60 -7.24
CA TYR A 71 -16.86 5.38 -6.48
C TYR A 71 -16.06 4.37 -7.31
N ARG A 72 -15.38 3.42 -6.66
CA ARG A 72 -14.67 2.35 -7.35
C ARG A 72 -15.66 1.27 -7.78
N ALA A 73 -15.59 0.86 -9.03
CA ALA A 73 -16.46 -0.21 -9.54
C ALA A 73 -16.08 -1.56 -8.91
N ASN A 74 -14.78 -1.90 -8.92
CA ASN A 74 -14.34 -3.22 -8.50
C ASN A 74 -13.75 -3.24 -7.09
N HIS A 75 -14.07 -4.31 -6.37
CA HIS A 75 -13.68 -4.54 -4.99
C HIS A 75 -13.02 -5.90 -4.81
N HIS A 76 -11.85 -5.91 -4.16
CA HIS A 76 -11.10 -7.11 -3.85
C HIS A 76 -11.37 -7.60 -2.42
N TYR A 77 -11.50 -8.91 -2.25
CA TYR A 77 -11.47 -9.53 -0.92
C TYR A 77 -10.83 -10.92 -0.98
N LYS A 78 -10.38 -11.39 0.19
CA LYS A 78 -9.82 -12.73 0.36
C LYS A 78 -10.84 -13.65 1.02
N ASP A 79 -10.87 -14.91 0.59
CA ASP A 79 -11.70 -15.94 1.22
C ASP A 79 -10.95 -17.26 1.32
N TRP A 80 -11.26 -18.05 2.35
CA TRP A 80 -10.70 -19.38 2.53
C TRP A 80 -11.70 -20.43 2.05
N ARG A 81 -11.30 -21.28 1.10
CA ARG A 81 -12.11 -22.40 0.62
C ARG A 81 -11.27 -23.67 0.61
N GLY A 82 -11.70 -24.70 1.33
CA GLY A 82 -10.97 -25.98 1.40
C GLY A 82 -9.52 -25.85 1.88
N GLY A 83 -9.25 -24.97 2.85
CA GLY A 83 -7.90 -24.75 3.39
C GLY A 83 -6.95 -23.93 2.50
N LYS A 84 -7.42 -23.45 1.33
CA LYS A 84 -6.67 -22.55 0.46
C LYS A 84 -7.29 -21.15 0.48
N GLN A 85 -6.44 -20.13 0.54
CA GLN A 85 -6.84 -18.74 0.38
C GLN A 85 -6.98 -18.39 -1.11
N TYR A 86 -8.03 -17.66 -1.45
CA TYR A 86 -8.33 -17.17 -2.79
C TYR A 86 -8.54 -15.66 -2.77
N ASP A 87 -8.16 -15.01 -3.87
CA ASP A 87 -8.41 -13.60 -4.15
C ASP A 87 -9.60 -13.48 -5.09
N PHE A 88 -10.64 -12.77 -4.67
CA PHE A 88 -11.86 -12.54 -5.45
C PHE A 88 -12.04 -11.06 -5.76
N TRP A 89 -12.67 -10.82 -6.91
CA TRP A 89 -13.05 -9.50 -7.40
C TRP A 89 -14.55 -9.48 -7.65
N ILE A 90 -15.18 -8.38 -7.27
CA ILE A 90 -16.62 -8.15 -7.45
C ILE A 90 -16.84 -6.74 -7.96
N ASP A 91 -17.87 -6.55 -8.76
CA ASP A 91 -18.42 -5.24 -9.09
C ASP A 91 -19.40 -4.81 -8.00
N ILE A 92 -19.27 -3.61 -7.46
CA ILE A 92 -20.13 -3.09 -6.38
C ILE A 92 -21.59 -2.95 -6.80
N ASP A 93 -21.87 -2.74 -8.09
CA ASP A 93 -23.22 -2.57 -8.62
C ASP A 93 -23.94 -3.92 -8.81
N GLU A 94 -23.19 -5.03 -8.84
CA GLU A 94 -23.70 -6.39 -9.05
C GLU A 94 -23.62 -7.27 -7.80
N ALA A 95 -22.75 -6.92 -6.85
CA ALA A 95 -22.44 -7.75 -5.69
C ALA A 95 -23.55 -7.82 -4.64
N GLU A 96 -23.67 -8.97 -3.99
CA GLU A 96 -24.39 -9.08 -2.74
C GLU A 96 -23.66 -8.36 -1.59
N ARG A 97 -24.41 -7.99 -0.53
CA ARG A 97 -23.87 -7.32 0.66
C ARG A 97 -22.70 -8.08 1.30
N GLY A 98 -22.75 -9.41 1.33
CA GLY A 98 -21.75 -10.24 2.01
C GLY A 98 -20.33 -10.07 1.46
N PRO A 99 -20.10 -10.37 0.16
CA PRO A 99 -18.81 -10.14 -0.51
C PRO A 99 -18.31 -8.70 -0.37
N PHE A 100 -19.17 -7.70 -0.58
CA PHE A 100 -18.77 -6.29 -0.45
C PHE A 100 -18.34 -5.94 0.98
N LEU A 101 -19.07 -6.40 1.99
CA LEU A 101 -18.70 -6.18 3.40
C LEU A 101 -17.33 -6.79 3.72
N LYS A 102 -17.01 -7.98 3.20
CA LYS A 102 -15.67 -8.58 3.36
C LYS A 102 -14.58 -7.69 2.76
N SER A 103 -14.82 -7.12 1.57
CA SER A 103 -13.88 -6.16 0.95
C SER A 103 -13.71 -4.91 1.81
N ALA A 104 -14.82 -4.31 2.27
CA ALA A 104 -14.80 -3.10 3.10
C ALA A 104 -14.03 -3.33 4.41
N VAL A 105 -14.27 -4.44 5.11
CA VAL A 105 -13.53 -4.80 6.33
C VAL A 105 -12.05 -5.03 6.04
N THR A 106 -11.70 -5.71 4.95
CA THR A 106 -10.29 -5.94 4.57
C THR A 106 -9.55 -4.62 4.40
N ARG A 107 -10.15 -3.65 3.71
CA ARG A 107 -9.55 -2.32 3.51
C ARG A 107 -9.47 -1.52 4.81
N ARG A 108 -10.47 -1.63 5.68
CA ARG A 108 -10.43 -1.01 7.01
C ARG A 108 -9.25 -1.54 7.82
N GLU A 109 -9.04 -2.86 7.84
CA GLU A 109 -7.92 -3.46 8.56
C GLU A 109 -6.56 -3.06 7.97
N GLN A 110 -6.46 -2.85 6.65
CA GLN A 110 -5.27 -2.27 6.02
C GLN A 110 -4.99 -0.85 6.55
N MET A 111 -6.01 0.02 6.59
CA MET A 111 -5.87 1.37 7.13
C MET A 111 -5.43 1.38 8.60
N VAL A 112 -5.97 0.48 9.40
CA VAL A 112 -5.57 0.32 10.82
C VAL A 112 -4.12 -0.15 10.93
N GLY A 113 -3.71 -1.13 10.11
CA GLY A 113 -2.35 -1.64 10.09
C GLY A 113 -1.31 -0.56 9.74
N ASP A 114 -1.59 0.21 8.69
CA ASP A 114 -0.72 1.31 8.26
C ASP A 114 -0.67 2.42 9.33
N GLY A 115 -1.83 2.79 9.90
CA GLY A 115 -1.89 3.80 10.96
C GLY A 115 -1.17 3.39 12.25
N LEU A 116 -1.28 2.11 12.64
CA LEU A 116 -0.55 1.56 13.79
C LEU A 116 0.96 1.63 13.56
N GLN A 117 1.44 1.19 12.40
CA GLN A 117 2.87 1.18 12.12
C GLN A 117 3.43 2.61 12.11
N LEU A 118 2.75 3.54 11.44
CA LEU A 118 3.15 4.96 11.42
C LEU A 118 3.21 5.57 12.83
N THR A 119 2.23 5.25 13.68
CA THR A 119 2.21 5.69 15.09
C THR A 119 3.43 5.17 15.84
N LEU A 120 3.74 3.87 15.74
CA LEU A 120 4.88 3.26 16.40
C LEU A 120 6.21 3.83 15.91
N ASP A 121 6.32 4.11 14.61
CA ASP A 121 7.51 4.69 14.00
C ASP A 121 7.76 6.12 14.53
N ILE A 122 6.73 6.96 14.60
CA ILE A 122 6.79 8.30 15.19
C ILE A 122 7.15 8.24 16.68
N MET A 123 6.52 7.34 17.44
CA MET A 123 6.84 7.14 18.86
C MET A 123 8.31 6.78 19.06
N HIS A 124 8.83 5.86 18.26
CA HIS A 124 10.23 5.46 18.34
C HIS A 124 11.18 6.61 17.96
N TRP A 125 10.89 7.31 16.86
CA TRP A 125 11.70 8.45 16.43
C TRP A 125 11.73 9.55 17.48
N ASN A 126 10.58 9.95 18.04
CA ASN A 126 10.50 10.94 19.12
C ASN A 126 11.28 10.48 20.36
N SER A 127 11.19 9.18 20.71
CA SER A 127 11.89 8.62 21.87
C SER A 127 13.42 8.66 21.74
N ILE A 128 13.99 8.53 20.54
CA ILE A 128 15.44 8.56 20.33
C ILE A 128 15.97 9.95 19.94
N ASN A 129 15.08 10.94 19.75
CA ASN A 129 15.43 12.34 19.47
C ASN A 129 14.73 13.31 20.45
N PRO A 130 14.91 13.16 21.78
CA PRO A 130 14.18 13.96 22.78
C PRO A 130 14.51 15.46 22.74
N GLU A 131 15.63 15.85 22.13
CA GLU A 131 16.06 17.24 21.97
C GLU A 131 15.43 17.95 20.77
N LYS A 132 14.77 17.21 19.87
CA LYS A 132 14.12 17.76 18.68
C LYS A 132 12.66 18.07 18.98
N GLU A 133 12.08 18.95 18.16
CA GLU A 133 10.63 19.16 18.17
C GLU A 133 9.91 17.83 17.89
N PRO A 134 9.03 17.37 18.79
CA PRO A 134 8.32 16.11 18.61
C PRO A 134 7.46 16.15 17.35
N ILE A 135 7.49 15.07 16.58
CA ILE A 135 6.54 14.87 15.49
C ILE A 135 5.19 14.52 16.14
N ASP A 136 4.20 15.39 15.96
CA ASP A 136 2.81 15.16 16.33
C ASP A 136 1.96 15.06 15.06
N LEU A 137 1.48 13.86 14.76
CA LEU A 137 0.67 13.57 13.58
C LEU A 137 -0.66 12.94 14.03
N PRO A 138 -1.77 13.70 14.03
CA PRO A 138 -3.08 13.18 14.40
C PRO A 138 -3.53 12.03 13.48
N MET A 139 -4.03 10.96 14.08
CA MET A 139 -4.51 9.77 13.36
C MET A 139 -6.04 9.71 13.22
N ASP A 140 -6.75 10.71 13.73
CA ASP A 140 -8.18 10.89 13.45
C ASP A 140 -8.36 11.53 12.07
N LEU A 141 -8.69 10.70 11.08
CA LEU A 141 -8.84 11.11 9.68
C LEU A 141 -10.23 11.67 9.37
N THR A 142 -11.13 11.83 10.36
CA THR A 142 -12.52 12.24 10.13
C THR A 142 -12.58 13.58 9.40
N PHE A 143 -11.84 14.57 9.90
CA PHE A 143 -11.80 15.91 9.29
C PHE A 143 -11.18 15.89 7.89
N ASP A 144 -10.09 15.15 7.69
CA ASP A 144 -9.43 15.04 6.37
C ASP A 144 -10.35 14.43 5.31
N ILE A 145 -11.15 13.43 5.69
CA ILE A 145 -12.13 12.81 4.82
C ILE A 145 -13.25 13.79 4.49
N GLU A 146 -13.80 14.48 5.49
CA GLU A 146 -14.84 15.49 5.28
C GLU A 146 -14.36 16.63 4.38
N LEU A 147 -13.13 17.10 4.56
CA LEU A 147 -12.53 18.12 3.71
C LEU A 147 -12.49 17.66 2.25
N ARG A 148 -12.03 16.43 1.98
CA ARG A 148 -11.97 15.86 0.62
C ARG A 148 -13.35 15.60 0.01
N LEU A 149 -14.36 15.29 0.82
CA LEU A 149 -15.74 15.14 0.35
C LEU A 149 -16.40 16.46 -0.08
N ASN A 150 -15.83 17.59 0.32
CA ASN A 150 -16.30 18.93 0.00
C ASN A 150 -15.35 19.71 -0.93
N ALA A 151 -14.21 19.12 -1.31
CA ALA A 151 -13.34 19.71 -2.32
C ALA A 151 -14.05 19.68 -3.69
N PRO A 152 -13.88 20.71 -4.54
CA PRO A 152 -14.34 20.65 -5.93
C PRO A 152 -13.71 19.45 -6.64
N ASP A 153 -14.46 18.81 -7.53
CA ASP A 153 -13.92 17.71 -8.34
C ASP A 153 -12.85 18.29 -9.28
N ASP A 154 -11.65 17.69 -9.33
CA ASP A 154 -10.55 18.11 -10.21
C ASP A 154 -10.93 18.08 -11.72
N ASP A 155 -12.06 17.44 -12.07
CA ASP A 155 -12.63 17.43 -13.42
C ASP A 155 -13.24 18.79 -13.85
N ASP A 156 -13.51 19.71 -12.91
CA ASP A 156 -14.09 21.03 -13.22
C ASP A 156 -13.04 22.06 -13.70
N GLU A 157 -11.73 21.79 -13.56
CA GLU A 157 -10.68 22.69 -14.06
C GLU A 157 -10.35 22.49 -15.56
N ALA A 158 -10.97 21.52 -16.24
CA ALA A 158 -10.68 21.17 -17.63
C ALA A 158 -11.83 21.44 -18.63
N ALA A 159 -12.77 22.33 -18.30
CA ALA A 159 -13.90 22.72 -19.17
C ALA A 159 -13.82 24.16 -19.70
#